data_AF-A0A8H4KFE8-F1
#
_entry.id   AF-A0A8H4KFE8-F1
#
_cell.length_a   1.000
_cell.length_b   1.000
_cell.length_c   1.000
_cell.angle_alpha   90.00
_cell.angle_beta   90.00
_cell.angle_gamma   90.00
#
_symmetry.space_group_name_H-M   'P 1'
#
loop_
_entity.id
_entity.type
_entity.pdbx_description
1 polymer ?
#
loop_
_entity_poly.entity_id
_entity_poly.type
_entity_poly.pdbx_seq_one_letter_code
_entity_poly.pdbx_strand_id
1 'polypeptide(L)'
;MSANDASQNVLPKELMELQLGQIDLLMAMYASDDAISMDSGSSDLIEGLRNWCENDGETPPEFSGTAINLQLRLDVEDDEGSTKTLQLTLTVPLTCHKGGELKESPPIKTRIQQPAWMSKGDVAKLNTDIPDEDILSVIEHIKDAATEHLSNLKQAEVANAPTADTSIVRVWFYFPSISTRAKRDDLVNYAPTYGLTGFLLAGKPGVLCLEGGSTAVDEFMKFIKTESWGDIPAHHKKVSERYREEATNLKRAFGDMQEITDMIEKRGARGNRGDMKALEAWLVECGLGEAFGKILM
;
A
#
# COMPACT_ATOMS: atom_id res chain seq x y z
N MET A 1 0.28 -40.79 -28.95
CA MET A 1 1.67 -40.53 -29.38
C MET A 1 1.68 -39.13 -29.96
N SER A 2 2.25 -38.09 -29.38
CA SER A 2 2.92 -37.88 -28.10
C SER A 2 2.66 -36.43 -27.70
N ALA A 3 2.43 -36.20 -26.41
CA ALA A 3 2.51 -34.88 -25.80
C ALA A 3 3.99 -34.45 -25.66
N ASN A 4 4.19 -33.18 -25.35
CA ASN A 4 5.45 -32.47 -25.06
C ASN A 4 6.28 -32.00 -26.25
N ASP A 5 6.05 -30.74 -26.64
CA ASP A 5 7.15 -29.83 -26.98
C ASP A 5 6.78 -28.40 -26.57
N ALA A 6 6.59 -28.18 -25.27
CA ALA A 6 6.62 -26.85 -24.69
C ALA A 6 8.03 -26.63 -24.15
N SER A 7 8.99 -26.43 -25.06
CA SER A 7 10.34 -26.01 -24.71
C SER A 7 10.24 -24.78 -23.80
N GLN A 8 10.54 -24.95 -22.50
CA GLN A 8 10.69 -23.83 -21.59
C GLN A 8 11.81 -22.97 -22.14
N ASN A 9 11.54 -21.69 -22.45
CA ASN A 9 12.60 -20.77 -22.89
C ASN A 9 13.38 -20.30 -21.67
N VAL A 10 14.04 -21.23 -20.99
CA VAL A 10 14.95 -20.93 -19.88
C VAL A 10 16.07 -20.02 -20.41
N LEU A 11 16.54 -19.10 -19.56
CA LEU A 11 17.68 -18.27 -19.93
C LEU A 11 18.89 -19.15 -20.31
N PRO A 12 19.71 -18.74 -21.30
CA PRO A 12 21.01 -19.34 -21.53
C PRO A 12 21.84 -19.40 -20.24
N LYS A 13 22.69 -20.42 -20.08
CA LYS A 13 23.50 -20.63 -18.86
C LYS A 13 24.23 -19.38 -18.39
N GLU A 14 24.91 -18.69 -19.29
CA GLU A 14 25.65 -17.46 -18.98
C GLU A 14 24.74 -16.38 -18.37
N LEU A 15 23.52 -16.19 -18.90
CA LEU A 15 22.57 -15.22 -18.37
C LEU A 15 21.92 -15.71 -17.07
N MET A 16 21.74 -17.03 -16.91
CA MET A 16 21.26 -17.61 -15.66
C MET A 16 22.28 -17.41 -14.53
N GLU A 17 23.56 -17.62 -14.80
CA GLU A 17 24.65 -17.36 -13.84
C GLU A 17 24.66 -15.90 -13.38
N LEU A 18 24.46 -14.95 -14.31
CA LEU A 18 24.31 -13.54 -13.97
C LEU A 18 23.10 -13.29 -13.06
N GLN A 19 21.94 -13.88 -13.34
CA GLN A 19 20.75 -13.76 -12.49
C GLN A 19 20.99 -14.32 -11.07
N LEU A 20 21.57 -15.51 -10.97
CA LEU A 20 21.91 -16.14 -9.69
C LEU A 20 22.93 -15.29 -8.91
N GLY A 21 23.92 -14.73 -9.60
CA GLY A 21 24.89 -13.80 -9.01
C GLY A 21 24.24 -12.52 -8.48
N GLN A 22 23.21 -11.98 -9.16
CA GLN A 22 22.44 -10.85 -8.65
C GLN A 22 21.64 -11.22 -7.39
N ILE A 23 21.07 -12.43 -7.33
CA ILE A 23 20.42 -12.93 -6.10
C ILE A 23 21.43 -13.02 -4.96
N ASP A 24 22.62 -13.58 -5.20
CA ASP A 24 23.68 -13.70 -4.19
C ASP A 24 24.12 -12.34 -3.66
N LEU A 25 24.31 -11.39 -4.57
CA LEU A 25 24.69 -10.02 -4.20
C LEU A 25 23.64 -9.41 -3.28
N LEU A 26 22.35 -9.52 -3.63
CA LEU A 26 21.26 -9.02 -2.80
C LEU A 26 21.22 -9.74 -1.45
N MET A 27 21.29 -11.07 -1.43
CA MET A 27 21.30 -11.84 -0.19
C MET A 27 22.47 -11.47 0.72
N ALA A 28 23.65 -11.22 0.17
CA ALA A 28 24.83 -10.80 0.92
C ALA A 28 24.71 -9.36 1.45
N MET A 29 24.23 -8.42 0.62
CA MET A 29 24.08 -7.02 1.01
C MET A 29 23.04 -6.81 2.12
N TYR A 30 22.02 -7.67 2.16
CA TYR A 30 20.89 -7.57 3.08
C TYR A 30 20.83 -8.73 4.09
N ALA A 31 21.97 -9.39 4.33
CA ALA A 31 22.10 -10.56 5.20
C ALA A 31 21.95 -10.25 6.69
N SER A 32 22.30 -9.04 7.13
CA SER A 32 22.39 -8.67 8.55
C SER A 32 21.03 -8.59 9.26
N ASP A 33 19.94 -8.45 8.51
CA ASP A 33 18.64 -8.02 9.06
C ASP A 33 17.45 -8.93 8.67
N ASP A 34 17.73 -10.14 8.17
CA ASP A 34 16.72 -11.01 7.52
C ASP A 34 15.81 -10.19 6.59
N ALA A 35 16.42 -9.22 5.90
CA ALA A 35 15.72 -8.20 5.13
C ALA A 35 15.22 -8.78 3.80
N ILE A 36 15.85 -9.84 3.31
CA ILE A 36 15.37 -10.59 2.14
C ILE A 36 14.74 -11.90 2.59
N SER A 37 13.55 -12.17 2.08
CA SER A 37 12.86 -13.45 2.24
C SER A 37 12.35 -13.97 0.90
N MET A 38 12.19 -15.29 0.83
CA MET A 38 11.81 -16.02 -0.39
C MET A 38 10.72 -17.04 -0.05
N ASP A 39 9.98 -17.50 -1.05
CA ASP A 39 9.06 -18.62 -0.86
C ASP A 39 9.80 -19.95 -0.63
N SER A 40 9.14 -20.89 0.04
CA SER A 40 9.71 -22.16 0.49
C SER A 40 10.15 -23.11 -0.64
N GLY A 41 9.89 -22.79 -1.91
CA GLY A 41 10.37 -23.58 -3.06
C GLY A 41 11.49 -22.91 -3.85
N SER A 42 11.75 -21.62 -3.62
CA SER A 42 12.75 -20.88 -4.39
C SER A 42 14.19 -21.25 -4.02
N SER A 43 14.46 -21.69 -2.78
CA SER A 43 15.81 -22.13 -2.37
C SER A 43 16.25 -23.37 -3.12
N ASP A 44 15.41 -24.41 -3.15
CA ASP A 44 15.68 -25.66 -3.86
C ASP A 44 15.83 -25.43 -5.37
N LEU A 45 15.02 -24.51 -5.92
CA LEU A 45 15.12 -24.11 -7.32
C LEU A 45 16.44 -23.42 -7.64
N ILE A 46 16.90 -22.50 -6.77
CA ILE A 46 18.20 -21.83 -6.93
C ILE A 46 19.34 -22.85 -6.91
N GLU A 47 19.31 -23.80 -5.98
CA GLU A 47 20.34 -24.83 -5.88
C GLU A 47 20.35 -25.73 -7.13
N GLY A 48 19.17 -26.13 -7.62
CA GLY A 48 19.04 -26.88 -8.87
C GLY A 48 19.55 -26.12 -10.09
N LEU A 49 19.27 -24.81 -10.17
CA LEU A 49 19.77 -23.95 -11.24
C LEU A 49 21.29 -23.76 -11.19
N ARG A 50 21.87 -23.62 -9.99
CA ARG A 50 23.34 -23.55 -9.81
C ARG A 50 24.01 -24.83 -10.30
N ASN A 51 23.53 -25.98 -9.84
CA ASN A 51 24.10 -27.26 -10.26
C ASN A 51 24.01 -27.43 -11.78
N TRP A 52 22.92 -27.00 -12.41
CA TRP A 52 22.80 -27.01 -13.87
C TRP A 52 23.81 -26.08 -14.57
N CYS A 53 24.03 -24.87 -14.05
CA CYS A 53 25.02 -23.95 -14.61
C CYS A 53 26.43 -24.56 -14.56
N GLU A 54 26.83 -25.16 -13.44
CA GLU A 54 28.16 -25.74 -13.21
C GLU A 54 28.47 -27.01 -14.03
N ASN A 55 27.46 -27.78 -14.45
CA ASN A 55 27.65 -29.07 -15.14
C ASN A 55 27.43 -28.97 -16.66
N ASP A 56 28.50 -29.15 -17.45
CA ASP A 56 28.42 -29.15 -18.91
C ASP A 56 27.62 -30.34 -19.47
N GLY A 57 26.72 -30.06 -20.43
CA GLY A 57 25.94 -31.07 -21.14
C GLY A 57 24.60 -31.47 -20.49
N GLU A 58 24.24 -30.90 -19.35
CA GLU A 58 22.93 -31.13 -18.72
C GLU A 58 21.80 -30.34 -19.39
N THR A 59 20.65 -30.99 -19.56
CA THR A 59 19.41 -30.33 -19.98
C THR A 59 18.92 -29.36 -18.90
N PRO A 60 18.31 -28.22 -19.27
CA PRO A 60 17.79 -27.26 -18.29
C PRO A 60 16.79 -27.94 -17.34
N PRO A 61 16.79 -27.58 -16.04
CA PRO A 61 15.87 -28.15 -15.08
C PRO A 61 14.42 -27.78 -15.44
N GLU A 62 13.50 -28.70 -15.23
CA GLU A 62 12.06 -28.44 -15.38
C GLU A 62 11.55 -27.70 -14.13
N PHE A 63 11.05 -26.48 -14.29
CA PHE A 63 10.43 -25.72 -13.20
C PHE A 63 9.16 -25.01 -13.66
N SER A 64 8.09 -25.00 -12.87
CA SER A 64 6.80 -24.44 -13.32
C SER A 64 6.74 -22.91 -13.34
N GLY A 65 7.74 -22.21 -12.79
CA GLY A 65 7.79 -20.76 -12.69
C GLY A 65 8.48 -20.09 -13.88
N THR A 66 8.25 -18.79 -14.05
CA THR A 66 9.00 -17.96 -15.02
C THR A 66 9.95 -16.97 -14.35
N ALA A 67 9.91 -16.90 -13.02
CA ALA A 67 10.69 -15.98 -12.21
C ALA A 67 10.80 -16.49 -10.77
N ILE A 68 11.82 -16.00 -10.06
CA ILE A 68 11.96 -16.10 -8.60
C ILE A 68 11.50 -14.79 -7.99
N ASN A 69 10.70 -14.85 -6.92
CA ASN A 69 10.23 -13.65 -6.22
C ASN A 69 10.96 -13.52 -4.89
N LEU A 70 11.67 -12.40 -4.72
CA LEU A 70 12.28 -12.00 -3.45
C LEU A 70 11.41 -10.92 -2.81
N GLN A 71 11.27 -10.96 -1.49
CA GLN A 71 10.66 -9.92 -0.69
C GLN A 71 11.77 -9.19 0.07
N LEU A 72 12.05 -7.95 -0.31
CA LEU A 72 13.06 -7.11 0.33
C LEU A 72 12.38 -6.09 1.26
N ARG A 73 12.77 -6.10 2.53
CA ARG A 73 12.39 -5.12 3.54
C ARG A 73 13.44 -4.02 3.56
N LEU A 74 13.00 -2.79 3.37
CA LEU A 74 13.81 -1.59 3.46
C LEU A 74 13.35 -0.75 4.65
N ASP A 75 14.32 -0.20 5.36
CA ASP A 75 14.09 0.78 6.39
C ASP A 75 14.34 2.18 5.82
N VAL A 76 13.31 3.01 5.92
CA VAL A 76 13.28 4.40 5.47
C VAL A 76 13.22 5.25 6.72
N GLU A 77 14.27 6.02 6.97
CA GLU A 77 14.33 6.94 8.10
C GLU A 77 13.74 8.28 7.70
N ASP A 78 12.94 8.87 8.58
CA ASP A 78 12.54 10.26 8.43
C ASP A 78 13.54 11.22 9.11
N ASP A 79 13.36 12.52 8.88
CA ASP A 79 14.22 13.58 9.42
C ASP A 79 14.31 13.62 10.96
N GLU A 80 13.40 12.94 11.67
CA GLU A 80 13.37 12.87 13.13
C GLU A 80 13.96 11.56 13.68
N GLY A 81 14.50 10.72 12.80
CA GLY A 81 15.08 9.41 13.16
C GLY A 81 14.04 8.33 13.41
N SER A 82 12.77 8.55 13.01
CA SER A 82 11.75 7.51 13.06
C SER A 82 11.85 6.62 11.81
N THR A 83 12.03 5.32 12.04
CA THR A 83 12.17 4.35 10.96
C THR A 83 10.81 3.82 10.53
N LYS A 84 10.53 3.87 9.23
CA LYS A 84 9.38 3.28 8.58
C LYS A 84 9.82 2.15 7.67
N THR A 85 9.12 1.02 7.77
CA THR A 85 9.40 -0.13 6.90
C THR A 85 8.68 0.01 5.56
N LEU A 86 9.39 -0.30 4.48
CA LEU A 86 8.91 -0.40 3.11
C LEU A 86 9.22 -1.80 2.58
N GLN A 87 8.28 -2.42 1.86
CA GLN A 87 8.47 -3.76 1.31
C GLN A 87 8.48 -3.73 -0.22
N LEU A 88 9.51 -4.32 -0.82
CA LEU A 88 9.67 -4.47 -2.26
C LEU A 88 9.50 -5.93 -2.66
N THR A 89 8.83 -6.15 -3.78
CA THR A 89 8.82 -7.43 -4.49
C THR A 89 9.77 -7.35 -5.67
N LEU A 90 10.84 -8.13 -5.62
CA LEU A 90 11.84 -8.24 -6.68
C LEU A 90 11.55 -9.51 -7.48
N THR A 91 11.27 -9.38 -8.76
CA THR A 91 10.94 -10.49 -9.65
C THR A 91 12.13 -10.75 -10.57
N VAL A 92 12.88 -11.80 -10.26
CA VAL A 92 14.09 -12.21 -10.99
C VAL A 92 13.68 -13.14 -12.12
N PRO A 93 13.77 -12.71 -13.39
CA PRO A 93 13.28 -13.49 -14.52
C PRO A 93 14.16 -14.73 -14.78
N LEU A 94 13.54 -15.89 -14.98
CA LEU A 94 14.22 -17.15 -15.32
C LEU A 94 14.10 -17.54 -16.79
N THR A 95 13.29 -16.80 -17.55
CA THR A 95 12.95 -17.14 -18.94
C THR A 95 13.13 -15.95 -19.88
N CYS A 96 13.54 -16.22 -21.12
CA CYS A 96 13.53 -15.23 -22.19
C CYS A 96 12.21 -15.25 -22.97
N HIS A 97 11.81 -14.10 -23.53
CA HIS A 97 10.70 -14.07 -24.48
C HIS A 97 11.14 -14.66 -25.82
N LYS A 98 10.29 -15.46 -26.47
CA LYS A 98 10.62 -16.18 -27.72
C LYS A 98 11.06 -15.19 -28.80
N GLY A 99 12.31 -15.33 -29.28
CA GLY A 99 12.77 -14.74 -30.54
C GLY A 99 13.81 -13.61 -30.47
N GLY A 100 14.36 -13.29 -29.29
CA GLY A 100 15.46 -12.32 -29.17
C GLY A 100 16.77 -12.97 -28.72
N GLU A 101 17.88 -12.70 -29.42
CA GLU A 101 19.22 -12.89 -28.87
C GLU A 101 19.40 -11.87 -27.73
N LEU A 102 19.20 -12.30 -26.48
CA LEU A 102 19.51 -11.47 -25.32
C LEU A 102 21.03 -11.40 -25.16
N LYS A 103 21.60 -10.19 -25.28
CA LYS A 103 23.01 -9.93 -25.01
C LYS A 103 23.29 -9.61 -23.54
N GLU A 104 22.26 -9.27 -22.79
CA GLU A 104 22.32 -8.84 -21.40
C GLU A 104 21.30 -9.60 -20.56
N SER A 105 21.59 -9.72 -19.26
CA SER A 105 20.68 -10.34 -18.30
C SER A 105 19.41 -9.50 -18.17
N PRO A 106 18.20 -10.08 -18.28
CA PRO A 106 16.98 -9.29 -18.17
C PRO A 106 16.87 -8.62 -16.78
N PRO A 107 16.39 -7.36 -16.70
CA PRO A 107 16.38 -6.64 -15.45
C PRO A 107 15.42 -7.27 -14.42
N ILE A 108 15.81 -7.20 -13.15
CA ILE A 108 14.97 -7.60 -12.03
C ILE A 108 13.82 -6.59 -11.94
N LYS A 109 12.58 -7.08 -12.08
CA LYS A 109 11.42 -6.19 -11.98
C LYS A 109 11.13 -5.90 -10.52
N THR A 110 11.18 -4.64 -10.16
CA THR A 110 10.93 -4.16 -8.79
C THR A 110 9.53 -3.59 -8.69
N ARG A 111 8.84 -3.93 -7.60
CA ARG A 111 7.53 -3.35 -7.27
C ARG A 111 7.45 -3.00 -5.79
N ILE A 112 7.05 -1.78 -5.51
CA ILE A 112 6.76 -1.30 -4.15
C ILE A 112 5.40 -1.86 -3.72
N GLN A 113 5.35 -2.55 -2.58
CA GLN A 113 4.11 -2.92 -1.91
C GLN A 113 3.61 -1.73 -1.09
N GLN A 114 2.29 -1.48 -1.10
CA GLN A 114 1.72 -0.35 -0.37
C GLN A 114 1.96 -0.49 1.14
N PRO A 115 2.79 0.38 1.76
CA PRO A 115 2.91 0.42 3.21
C PRO A 115 1.72 1.16 3.82
N ALA A 116 1.53 1.04 5.13
CA ALA A 116 0.43 1.70 5.84
C ALA A 116 0.51 3.23 5.76
N TRP A 117 1.73 3.79 5.69
CA TRP A 117 1.99 5.23 5.72
C TRP A 117 1.95 5.91 4.35
N MET A 118 1.62 5.18 3.27
CA MET A 118 1.56 5.73 1.92
C MET A 118 0.24 5.37 1.24
N SER A 119 -0.33 6.34 0.52
CA SER A 119 -1.57 6.15 -0.20
C SER A 119 -1.34 5.24 -1.39
N LYS A 120 -2.41 4.57 -1.80
CA LYS A 120 -2.36 3.76 -3.01
C LYS A 120 -1.97 4.56 -4.27
N GLY A 121 -2.37 5.83 -4.34
CA GLY A 121 -2.03 6.72 -5.45
C GLY A 121 -0.54 7.05 -5.47
N ASP A 122 0.04 7.36 -4.32
CA ASP A 122 1.47 7.65 -4.19
C ASP A 122 2.33 6.42 -4.51
N VAL A 123 1.93 5.24 -4.02
CA VAL A 123 2.60 3.98 -4.38
C VAL A 123 2.54 3.71 -5.89
N ALA A 124 1.41 4.01 -6.53
CA ALA A 124 1.26 3.84 -7.98
C ALA A 124 2.15 4.82 -8.76
N LYS A 125 2.27 6.06 -8.28
CA LYS A 125 3.18 7.05 -8.84
C LYS A 125 4.63 6.60 -8.70
N LEU A 126 5.07 6.23 -7.50
CA LEU A 126 6.43 5.75 -7.27
C LEU A 126 6.76 4.52 -8.10
N ASN A 127 5.82 3.56 -8.25
CA ASN A 127 6.04 2.40 -9.13
C ASN A 127 6.16 2.77 -10.62
N THR A 128 5.58 3.90 -11.05
CA THR A 128 5.70 4.40 -12.44
C THR A 128 7.03 5.10 -12.65
N ASP A 129 7.56 5.73 -11.61
CA ASP A 129 8.80 6.51 -11.64
C ASP A 129 10.06 5.65 -11.41
N ILE A 130 9.91 4.32 -11.20
CA ILE A 130 11.05 3.40 -11.05
C ILE A 130 11.92 3.44 -12.33
N PRO A 131 13.22 3.75 -12.23
CA PRO A 131 14.11 3.83 -13.39
C PRO A 131 14.43 2.45 -13.96
N ASP A 132 14.77 2.41 -15.25
CA ASP A 132 15.28 1.21 -15.93
C ASP A 132 16.80 1.14 -15.78
N GLU A 133 17.25 0.84 -14.55
CA GLU A 133 18.65 0.78 -14.13
C GLU A 133 18.98 -0.54 -13.44
N ASP A 134 20.22 -0.70 -12.97
CA ASP A 134 20.58 -1.86 -12.16
C ASP A 134 19.82 -1.89 -10.83
N ILE A 135 19.69 -3.09 -10.26
CA ILE A 135 18.84 -3.32 -9.09
C ILE A 135 19.26 -2.51 -7.86
N LEU A 136 20.54 -2.20 -7.68
CA LEU A 136 21.00 -1.43 -6.52
C LEU A 136 20.65 0.05 -6.67
N SER A 137 20.88 0.61 -7.87
CA SER A 137 20.46 1.97 -8.21
C SER A 137 18.94 2.14 -8.09
N VAL A 138 18.17 1.14 -8.51
CA VAL A 138 16.71 1.11 -8.32
C VAL A 138 16.33 1.11 -6.83
N ILE A 139 17.00 0.33 -5.99
CA ILE A 139 16.72 0.28 -4.55
C ILE A 139 17.04 1.64 -3.89
N GLU A 140 18.17 2.25 -4.24
CA GLU A 140 18.58 3.57 -3.74
C GLU A 140 17.57 4.65 -4.15
N HIS A 141 17.19 4.69 -5.43
CA HIS A 141 16.18 5.61 -5.93
C HIS A 141 14.84 5.49 -5.18
N ILE A 142 14.38 4.26 -4.93
CA ILE A 142 13.14 4.03 -4.17
C ILE A 142 13.27 4.52 -2.73
N LYS A 143 14.44 4.29 -2.09
CA LYS A 143 14.69 4.74 -0.72
C LYS A 143 14.69 6.27 -0.62
N ASP A 144 15.32 6.96 -1.57
CA ASP A 144 15.34 8.41 -1.62
C ASP A 144 13.94 8.99 -1.84
N ALA A 145 13.20 8.47 -2.83
CA ALA A 145 11.84 8.91 -3.13
C ALA A 145 10.87 8.65 -1.95
N ALA A 146 11.05 7.53 -1.24
CA ALA A 146 10.29 7.22 -0.03
C ALA A 146 10.62 8.17 1.13
N THR A 147 11.89 8.54 1.28
CA THR A 147 12.35 9.50 2.30
C THR A 147 11.78 10.89 2.03
N GLU A 148 11.88 11.37 0.79
CA GLU A 148 11.30 12.65 0.37
C GLU A 148 9.78 12.68 0.59
N HIS A 149 9.09 11.57 0.30
CA HIS A 149 7.65 11.46 0.54
C HIS A 149 7.29 11.64 2.02
N LEU A 150 8.04 11.01 2.93
CA LEU A 150 7.82 11.16 4.37
C LEU A 150 8.02 12.61 4.84
N SER A 151 9.09 13.27 4.38
CA SER A 151 9.34 14.68 4.69
C SER A 151 8.20 15.57 4.18
N ASN A 152 7.69 15.32 2.97
CA ASN A 152 6.57 16.07 2.40
C ASN A 152 5.26 15.87 3.17
N LEU A 153 4.94 14.63 3.59
CA LEU A 153 3.77 14.36 4.42
C LEU A 153 3.82 15.14 5.74
N LYS A 154 4.96 15.08 6.44
CA LYS A 154 5.15 15.82 7.70
C LYS A 154 5.00 17.33 7.51
N GLN A 155 5.61 17.88 6.46
CA GLN A 155 5.48 19.31 6.16
C GLN A 155 4.02 19.70 5.90
N ALA A 156 3.26 18.87 5.19
CA ALA A 156 1.84 19.09 4.96
C ALA A 156 1.02 19.02 6.25
N GLU A 157 1.28 18.05 7.13
CA GLU A 157 0.62 17.95 8.45
C GLU A 157 0.89 19.17 9.33
N VAL A 158 2.15 19.64 9.38
CA VAL A 158 2.52 20.84 10.15
C VAL A 158 1.90 22.10 9.56
N ALA A 159 1.96 22.25 8.23
CA ALA A 159 1.39 23.41 7.53
C ALA A 159 -0.13 23.49 7.66
N ASN A 160 -0.80 22.34 7.66
CA ASN A 160 -2.26 22.23 7.76
C ASN A 160 -2.74 21.91 9.16
N ALA A 161 -1.89 22.03 10.19
CA ALA A 161 -2.23 21.71 11.56
C ALA A 161 -3.54 22.42 11.98
N PRO A 162 -4.49 21.71 12.62
CA PRO A 162 -5.76 22.29 13.03
C PRO A 162 -5.58 23.54 13.91
N THR A 163 -5.89 24.74 13.39
CA THR A 163 -5.91 25.97 14.21
C THR A 163 -7.28 26.19 14.84
N ALA A 164 -7.31 26.84 15.99
CA ALA A 164 -8.52 26.99 16.80
C ALA A 164 -9.56 27.98 16.24
N ASP A 165 -9.17 28.87 15.31
CA ASP A 165 -9.97 30.04 14.91
C ASP A 165 -10.55 29.98 13.49
N THR A 166 -10.53 28.82 12.82
CA THR A 166 -11.12 28.67 11.48
C THR A 166 -12.57 28.18 11.56
N SER A 167 -13.47 28.72 10.72
CA SER A 167 -14.82 28.14 10.58
C SER A 167 -14.73 26.73 10.02
N ILE A 168 -15.14 25.74 10.80
CA ILE A 168 -15.13 24.34 10.40
C ILE A 168 -16.53 23.85 10.02
N VAL A 169 -16.54 22.75 9.29
CA VAL A 169 -17.72 21.91 9.05
C VAL A 169 -17.47 20.52 9.64
N ARG A 170 -18.54 19.79 9.93
CA ARG A 170 -18.50 18.35 10.23
C ARG A 170 -19.29 17.61 9.17
N VAL A 171 -18.61 16.72 8.45
CA VAL A 171 -19.17 16.03 7.29
C VAL A 171 -19.15 14.53 7.52
N TRP A 172 -20.27 13.89 7.21
CA TRP A 172 -20.49 12.48 7.44
C TRP A 172 -20.67 11.75 6.13
N PHE A 173 -19.79 10.79 5.88
CA PHE A 173 -19.83 9.93 4.71
C PHE A 173 -20.24 8.51 5.09
N TYR A 174 -21.10 7.94 4.26
CA TYR A 174 -21.56 6.57 4.37
C TYR A 174 -20.96 5.70 3.28
N PHE A 175 -20.44 4.54 3.68
CA PHE A 175 -19.94 3.49 2.80
C PHE A 175 -20.86 2.27 2.92
N PRO A 176 -21.41 1.72 1.82
CA PRO A 176 -22.08 0.42 1.88
C PRO A 176 -21.17 -0.69 2.40
N SER A 177 -19.87 -0.58 2.12
CA SER A 177 -18.83 -1.44 2.66
C SER A 177 -17.46 -0.77 2.52
N ILE A 178 -16.67 -0.78 3.59
CA ILE A 178 -15.24 -0.47 3.54
C ILE A 178 -14.48 -1.45 4.43
N SER A 179 -13.70 -2.34 3.83
CA SER A 179 -13.04 -3.44 4.55
C SER A 179 -11.60 -3.70 4.13
N THR A 180 -11.16 -3.16 2.99
CA THR A 180 -9.78 -3.29 2.53
C THR A 180 -8.88 -2.39 3.39
N ARG A 181 -7.86 -2.96 4.05
CA ARG A 181 -6.99 -2.22 4.98
C ARG A 181 -6.34 -1.00 4.35
N ALA A 182 -5.71 -1.19 3.18
CA ALA A 182 -5.13 -0.10 2.38
C ALA A 182 -6.08 1.10 2.19
N LYS A 183 -7.36 0.86 1.84
CA LYS A 183 -8.34 1.95 1.66
C LYS A 183 -8.70 2.67 2.96
N ARG A 184 -8.60 1.98 4.09
CA ARG A 184 -8.83 2.57 5.41
C ARG A 184 -7.65 3.42 5.83
N ASP A 185 -6.44 2.90 5.62
CA ASP A 185 -5.20 3.61 5.87
C ASP A 185 -5.14 4.89 5.02
N ASP A 186 -5.54 4.85 3.74
CA ASP A 186 -5.67 6.05 2.90
C ASP A 186 -6.59 7.11 3.54
N LEU A 187 -7.71 6.69 4.15
CA LEU A 187 -8.66 7.63 4.78
C LEU A 187 -8.17 8.19 6.10
N VAL A 188 -7.48 7.38 6.91
CA VAL A 188 -7.10 7.75 8.27
C VAL A 188 -5.77 8.51 8.27
N ASN A 189 -4.79 8.05 7.49
CA ASN A 189 -3.43 8.58 7.53
C ASN A 189 -3.25 9.84 6.68
N TYR A 190 -4.11 10.08 5.67
CA TYR A 190 -4.02 11.29 4.85
C TYR A 190 -4.94 12.42 5.31
N ALA A 191 -5.99 12.16 6.09
CA ALA A 191 -6.85 13.25 6.56
C ALA A 191 -6.07 14.34 7.34
N PRO A 192 -5.08 13.99 8.20
CA PRO A 192 -4.25 14.98 8.90
C PRO A 192 -3.46 15.90 7.96
N THR A 193 -3.02 15.42 6.78
CA THR A 193 -2.29 16.24 5.81
C THR A 193 -3.17 17.33 5.19
N TYR A 194 -4.50 17.24 5.33
CA TYR A 194 -5.47 18.26 4.95
C TYR A 194 -6.00 19.06 6.16
N GLY A 195 -5.42 18.88 7.34
CA GLY A 195 -5.89 19.51 8.58
C GLY A 195 -7.24 18.98 9.06
N LEU A 196 -7.60 17.76 8.66
CA LEU A 196 -8.86 17.12 9.03
C LEU A 196 -8.68 16.20 10.24
N THR A 197 -9.68 16.19 11.11
CA THR A 197 -9.80 15.27 12.24
C THR A 197 -11.09 14.50 12.14
N GLY A 198 -11.27 13.47 12.96
CA GLY A 198 -12.51 12.68 12.97
C GLY A 198 -12.24 11.20 13.15
N PHE A 199 -13.04 10.38 12.47
CA PHE A 199 -12.89 8.94 12.59
C PHE A 199 -13.40 8.16 11.38
N LEU A 200 -12.89 6.95 11.24
CA LEU A 200 -13.44 5.90 10.38
C LEU A 200 -13.93 4.72 11.22
N LEU A 201 -15.22 4.39 11.09
CA LEU A 201 -15.76 3.07 11.43
C LEU A 201 -15.81 2.24 10.16
N ALA A 202 -15.01 1.18 10.09
CA ALA A 202 -15.02 0.27 8.97
C ALA A 202 -16.02 -0.88 9.13
N GLY A 203 -16.32 -1.55 8.01
CA GLY A 203 -17.23 -2.69 7.98
C GLY A 203 -18.40 -2.47 7.03
N LYS A 204 -19.57 -3.01 7.43
CA LYS A 204 -20.82 -2.99 6.66
C LYS A 204 -21.99 -2.57 7.57
N PRO A 205 -22.43 -1.30 7.53
CA PRO A 205 -21.86 -0.20 6.74
C PRO A 205 -20.54 0.32 7.34
N GLY A 206 -19.83 1.13 6.56
CA GLY A 206 -18.76 1.99 7.07
C GLY A 206 -19.25 3.44 7.21
N VAL A 207 -18.72 4.15 8.20
CA VAL A 207 -19.03 5.55 8.49
C VAL A 207 -17.73 6.32 8.65
N LEU A 208 -17.63 7.45 7.98
CA LEU A 208 -16.49 8.38 8.10
C LEU A 208 -17.03 9.73 8.55
N CYS A 209 -16.46 10.26 9.62
CA CYS A 209 -16.69 11.63 10.07
C CYS A 209 -15.42 12.43 9.81
N LEU A 210 -15.55 13.59 9.17
CA LEU A 210 -14.46 14.53 8.95
C LEU A 210 -14.84 15.91 9.50
N GLU A 211 -13.92 16.49 10.25
CA GLU A 211 -14.01 17.83 10.82
C GLU A 211 -12.89 18.69 10.27
N GLY A 212 -13.19 19.90 9.82
CA GLY A 212 -12.18 20.84 9.31
C GLY A 212 -12.77 21.86 8.35
N GLY A 213 -11.91 22.52 7.56
CA GLY A 213 -12.36 23.49 6.56
C GLY A 213 -13.22 22.83 5.48
N SER A 214 -14.30 23.49 5.06
CA SER A 214 -15.23 22.93 4.06
C SER A 214 -14.52 22.53 2.75
N THR A 215 -13.65 23.42 2.25
CA THR A 215 -12.81 23.15 1.07
C THR A 215 -11.85 22.00 1.30
N ALA A 216 -11.22 21.91 2.48
CA ALA A 216 -10.28 20.84 2.79
C ALA A 216 -10.97 19.45 2.79
N VAL A 217 -12.20 19.36 3.30
CA VAL A 217 -13.00 18.12 3.23
C VAL A 217 -13.27 17.73 1.77
N ASP A 218 -13.65 18.69 0.94
CA ASP A 218 -13.97 18.43 -0.47
C ASP A 218 -12.72 18.03 -1.27
N GLU A 219 -11.59 18.70 -1.03
CA GLU A 219 -10.30 18.37 -1.64
C GLU A 219 -9.77 17.00 -1.20
N PHE A 220 -9.86 16.68 0.09
CA PHE A 220 -9.51 15.37 0.61
C PHE A 220 -10.36 14.26 -0.03
N MET A 221 -11.68 14.44 -0.06
CA MET A 221 -12.57 13.44 -0.65
C MET A 221 -12.41 13.34 -2.17
N LYS A 222 -11.99 14.41 -2.84
CA LYS A 222 -11.58 14.38 -4.25
C LYS A 222 -10.32 13.55 -4.40
N PHE A 223 -9.24 13.85 -3.67
CA PHE A 223 -7.99 13.09 -3.66
C PHE A 223 -8.23 11.59 -3.46
N ILE A 224 -9.02 11.22 -2.44
CA ILE A 224 -9.38 9.82 -2.17
C ILE A 224 -10.03 9.16 -3.39
N LYS A 225 -10.99 9.85 -4.04
CA LYS A 225 -11.75 9.29 -5.17
C LYS A 225 -10.97 9.30 -6.48
N THR A 226 -10.09 10.25 -6.72
CA THR A 226 -9.46 10.45 -8.05
C THR A 226 -8.03 9.98 -8.10
N GLU A 227 -7.28 10.14 -7.02
CA GLU A 227 -5.84 9.89 -6.98
C GLU A 227 -5.56 8.60 -6.22
N SER A 228 -5.88 8.57 -4.92
CA SER A 228 -5.62 7.38 -4.09
C SER A 228 -6.35 6.15 -4.62
N TRP A 229 -7.66 6.25 -4.87
CA TRP A 229 -8.44 5.13 -5.42
C TRP A 229 -8.53 5.19 -6.94
N GLY A 230 -7.63 5.89 -7.64
CA GLY A 230 -7.71 6.14 -9.09
C GLY A 230 -7.96 4.89 -9.93
N ASP A 231 -7.36 3.76 -9.56
CA ASP A 231 -7.49 2.47 -10.24
C ASP A 231 -8.85 1.77 -10.07
N ILE A 232 -9.67 2.22 -9.12
CA ILE A 232 -10.99 1.65 -8.87
C ILE A 232 -12.02 2.33 -9.79
N PRO A 233 -12.84 1.56 -10.55
CA PRO A 233 -13.89 2.14 -11.37
C PRO A 233 -14.88 3.00 -10.55
N ALA A 234 -15.33 4.13 -11.11
CA ALA A 234 -16.18 5.09 -10.39
C ALA A 234 -17.46 4.45 -9.79
N HIS A 235 -18.09 3.52 -10.51
CA HIS A 235 -19.30 2.80 -10.04
C HIS A 235 -19.04 1.86 -8.84
N HIS A 236 -17.78 1.53 -8.56
CA HIS A 236 -17.36 0.76 -7.39
C HIS A 236 -16.97 1.65 -6.20
N LYS A 237 -16.73 2.96 -6.41
CA LYS A 237 -16.43 3.95 -5.35
C LYS A 237 -17.70 4.45 -4.67
N LYS A 238 -18.46 3.53 -4.06
CA LYS A 238 -19.74 3.87 -3.42
C LYS A 238 -19.48 4.53 -2.06
N VAL A 239 -19.48 5.86 -2.07
CA VAL A 239 -19.47 6.71 -0.87
C VAL A 239 -20.43 7.87 -1.09
N SER A 240 -21.28 8.14 -0.11
CA SER A 240 -22.26 9.23 -0.16
C SER A 240 -22.08 10.12 1.07
N GLU A 241 -21.98 11.43 0.85
CA GLU A 241 -22.18 12.40 1.92
C GLU A 241 -23.64 12.30 2.37
N ARG A 242 -23.85 12.09 3.67
CA ARG A 242 -25.18 11.94 4.28
C ARG A 242 -25.61 13.18 5.03
N TYR A 243 -24.65 13.82 5.69
CA TYR A 243 -24.92 14.97 6.53
C TYR A 243 -23.71 15.89 6.56
N ARG A 244 -23.97 17.19 6.43
CA ARG A 244 -22.98 18.26 6.60
C ARG A 244 -23.54 19.25 7.59
N GLU A 245 -22.79 19.44 8.68
CA GLU A 245 -23.10 20.37 9.74
C GLU A 245 -22.25 21.63 9.57
N GLU A 246 -22.92 22.76 9.37
CA GLU A 246 -22.32 24.09 9.22
C GLU A 246 -22.94 25.01 10.27
N ALA A 247 -22.29 25.13 11.42
CA ALA A 247 -22.73 25.99 12.52
C ALA A 247 -21.64 27.03 12.81
N THR A 248 -22.04 28.28 13.11
CA THR A 248 -21.12 29.41 13.32
C THR A 248 -20.10 29.16 14.45
N ASN A 249 -20.44 28.34 15.45
CA ASN A 249 -19.58 28.01 16.58
C ASN A 249 -19.27 26.50 16.66
N LEU A 250 -19.24 25.82 15.52
CA LEU A 250 -18.91 24.39 15.48
C LEU A 250 -17.49 24.18 15.99
N LYS A 251 -17.32 23.24 16.93
CA LYS A 251 -16.02 22.83 17.47
C LYS A 251 -15.75 21.39 17.10
N ARG A 252 -14.47 21.06 16.91
CA ARG A 252 -14.01 19.69 16.71
C ARG A 252 -14.42 18.84 17.92
N ALA A 253 -15.00 17.68 17.66
CA ALA A 253 -15.22 16.66 18.69
C ALA A 253 -13.98 15.77 18.83
N PHE A 254 -13.14 15.72 17.78
CA PHE A 254 -11.97 14.85 17.71
C PHE A 254 -10.69 15.68 17.54
N GLY A 255 -9.68 15.39 18.37
CA GLY A 255 -8.36 16.04 18.30
C GLY A 255 -7.47 15.50 17.19
N ASP A 256 -7.72 14.28 16.74
CA ASP A 256 -6.97 13.54 15.74
C ASP A 256 -7.90 12.81 14.75
N MET A 257 -7.31 12.11 13.79
CA MET A 257 -8.01 11.19 12.90
C MET A 257 -7.73 9.75 13.32
N GLN A 258 -8.76 8.93 13.55
CA GLN A 258 -8.59 7.56 14.05
C GLN A 258 -9.51 6.51 13.41
N GLU A 259 -9.07 5.26 13.38
CA GLU A 259 -9.92 4.11 13.07
C GLU A 259 -10.54 3.55 14.36
N ILE A 260 -11.86 3.60 14.50
CA ILE A 260 -12.57 3.12 15.71
C ILE A 260 -13.14 1.70 15.56
N THR A 261 -12.80 1.01 14.47
CA THR A 261 -13.38 -0.29 14.09
C THR A 261 -13.25 -1.35 15.19
N ASP A 262 -12.17 -1.31 15.98
CA ASP A 262 -11.93 -2.28 17.05
C ASP A 262 -12.48 -1.84 18.41
N MET A 263 -12.92 -0.59 18.53
CA MET A 263 -13.58 -0.07 19.74
C MET A 263 -15.07 -0.41 19.78
N ILE A 264 -15.69 -0.65 18.62
CA ILE A 264 -17.11 -0.96 18.49
C ILE A 264 -17.30 -2.48 18.39
N GLU A 265 -18.16 -3.04 19.25
CA GLU A 265 -18.48 -4.48 19.23
C GLU A 265 -18.96 -4.92 17.83
N LYS A 266 -18.40 -6.03 17.35
CA LYS A 266 -18.71 -6.58 16.02
C LYS A 266 -19.73 -7.71 16.14
N ARG A 267 -20.69 -7.74 15.22
CA ARG A 267 -21.72 -8.78 15.08
C ARG A 267 -21.66 -9.45 13.70
N GLY A 268 -22.37 -10.58 13.60
CA GLY A 268 -22.55 -11.34 12.36
C GLY A 268 -21.50 -12.42 12.12
N ALA A 269 -21.81 -13.38 11.24
CA ALA A 269 -21.00 -14.58 11.03
C ALA A 269 -19.55 -14.33 10.57
N ARG A 270 -19.26 -13.14 10.02
CA ARG A 270 -17.92 -12.73 9.57
C ARG A 270 -17.30 -11.62 10.44
N GLY A 271 -17.93 -11.27 11.57
CA GLY A 271 -17.45 -10.25 12.50
C GLY A 271 -17.19 -8.88 11.84
N ASN A 272 -17.96 -8.51 10.82
CA ASN A 272 -17.70 -7.32 10.00
C ASN A 272 -18.84 -6.30 10.00
N ARG A 273 -19.83 -6.49 10.87
CA ARG A 273 -20.92 -5.54 11.09
C ARG A 273 -20.70 -4.90 12.46
N GLY A 274 -20.39 -3.62 12.49
CA GLY A 274 -20.39 -2.87 13.74
C GLY A 274 -21.80 -2.89 14.35
N ASP A 275 -21.89 -3.02 15.67
CA ASP A 275 -23.15 -2.83 16.37
C ASP A 275 -23.55 -1.35 16.31
N MET A 276 -24.60 -1.06 15.55
CA MET A 276 -25.08 0.31 15.34
C MET A 276 -25.57 0.95 16.64
N LYS A 277 -26.03 0.17 17.62
CA LYS A 277 -26.38 0.70 18.95
C LYS A 277 -25.15 1.09 19.74
N ALA A 278 -24.06 0.32 19.62
CA ALA A 278 -22.80 0.68 20.24
C ALA A 278 -22.20 1.93 19.58
N LEU A 279 -22.31 2.07 18.25
CA LEU A 279 -21.95 3.32 17.56
C LEU A 279 -22.80 4.51 18.04
N GLU A 280 -24.12 4.36 18.16
CA GLU A 280 -25.01 5.42 18.65
C GLU A 280 -24.62 5.84 20.07
N ALA A 281 -24.40 4.89 20.97
CA ALA A 281 -23.96 5.15 22.34
C ALA A 281 -22.62 5.90 22.38
N TRP A 282 -21.64 5.44 21.60
CA TRP A 282 -20.33 6.09 21.50
C TRP A 282 -20.44 7.52 20.95
N LEU A 283 -21.28 7.75 19.93
CA LEU A 283 -21.54 9.11 19.42
C LEU A 283 -22.19 10.01 20.47
N VAL A 284 -23.09 9.48 21.32
CA VAL A 284 -23.66 10.24 22.44
C VAL A 284 -22.57 10.66 23.43
N GLU A 285 -21.64 9.76 23.75
CA GLU A 285 -20.49 10.08 24.63
C GLU A 285 -19.58 11.15 24.03
N CYS A 286 -19.40 11.15 22.70
CA CYS A 286 -18.69 12.21 21.97
C CYS A 286 -19.50 13.51 21.79
N GLY A 287 -20.75 13.59 22.26
CA GLY A 287 -21.62 14.76 22.07
C GLY A 287 -22.22 14.90 20.68
N LEU A 288 -22.21 13.84 19.86
CA LEU A 288 -22.64 13.79 18.46
C LEU A 288 -23.85 12.85 18.23
N GLY A 289 -24.59 12.49 19.28
CA GLY A 289 -25.71 11.54 19.19
C GLY A 289 -26.78 11.92 18.15
N GLU A 290 -27.07 13.21 17.98
CA GLU A 290 -28.05 13.69 16.99
C GLU A 290 -27.66 13.39 15.53
N ALA A 291 -26.36 13.22 15.26
CA ALA A 291 -25.88 12.92 13.91
C ALA A 291 -26.26 11.50 13.48
N PHE A 292 -26.37 10.54 14.42
CA PHE A 292 -26.63 9.13 14.12
C PHE A 292 -27.87 8.93 13.23
N GLY A 293 -28.97 9.59 13.59
CA GLY A 293 -30.22 9.51 12.82
C GLY A 293 -30.12 10.10 11.41
N LYS A 294 -29.24 11.09 11.19
CA LYS A 294 -29.05 11.74 9.89
C LYS A 294 -28.16 10.95 8.93
N ILE A 295 -27.35 10.02 9.46
CA ILE A 295 -26.36 9.26 8.67
C ILE A 295 -26.97 7.96 8.14
N LEU A 296 -27.90 7.36 8.87
CA LEU A 296 -28.34 5.96 8.69
C LEU A 296 -29.81 5.78 8.34
N MET A 297 -30.63 6.84 8.46
CA MET A 297 -32.00 6.88 7.93
C MET A 297 -32.01 7.57 6.58
#